data_AF-A0A1X6Z5E7-F1
#
_entry.id   AF-A0A1X6Z5E7-F1
#
_cell.length_a   1.000
_cell.length_b   1.000
_cell.length_c   1.000
_cell.angle_alpha   90.00
_cell.angle_beta   90.00
_cell.angle_gamma   90.00
#
_symmetry.space_group_name_H-M   'P 1'
#
loop_
_entity.id
_entity.type
_entity.pdbx_description
1 polymer ?
#
loop_
_entity_poly.entity_id
_entity_poly.type
_entity_poly.pdbx_seq_one_letter_code
_entity_poly.pdbx_strand_id
1 'polypeptide(L)'
;MPKFFYTLKRGHIGSDVLRLQKFLISQGIHLQFGADGDFGPATHAAVEQFQQREGLLVDGLFGHNSAIAAVAWGYENTSFEEPIPRTSAEIQEALRFPSKPTNLPRPTQQVSDQLFGEFQYEYAPSNGNPQRIRILNNWVADNIGRFQIPQLLGMVDRQSSSPRLMVNGEIRCHRLAAPRILALFSAWETAGLVNRVLYYVGCFNPRLKRGTINPVRANLSNHSWGSAFDINSQENWIGRPDAIIGARGCLRELVRIANEEGFYWGGHFGNKDGMHFEIAEL
;
A
#
# COMPACT_ATOMS: atom_id res chain seq x y z
N MET A 1 20.28 3.26 -6.72
CA MET A 1 19.13 2.80 -5.93
C MET A 1 19.12 1.28 -5.96
N PRO A 2 18.77 0.57 -4.87
CA PRO A 2 18.73 -0.89 -4.89
C PRO A 2 17.69 -1.36 -5.91
N LYS A 3 18.12 -2.30 -6.77
CA LYS A 3 17.29 -2.99 -7.75
C LYS A 3 16.63 -4.16 -7.03
N PHE A 4 15.32 -4.12 -6.81
CA PHE A 4 14.64 -5.14 -6.01
C PHE A 4 14.06 -6.27 -6.86
N PHE A 5 14.33 -7.50 -6.42
CA PHE A 5 13.82 -8.71 -7.04
C PHE A 5 12.74 -9.34 -6.20
N TYR A 6 11.65 -9.70 -6.87
CA TYR A 6 10.69 -10.65 -6.38
C TYR A 6 10.02 -11.33 -7.55
N THR A 7 9.64 -12.58 -7.36
CA THR A 7 8.86 -13.33 -8.34
C THR A 7 7.40 -12.93 -8.20
N LEU A 8 6.79 -12.47 -9.31
CA LEU A 8 5.34 -12.31 -9.38
C LEU A 8 4.67 -13.66 -9.61
N LYS A 9 3.61 -13.92 -8.86
CA LYS A 9 2.89 -15.19 -8.87
C LYS A 9 1.43 -14.98 -8.49
N ARG A 10 0.63 -16.04 -8.65
CA ARG A 10 -0.79 -16.01 -8.32
C ARG A 10 -1.09 -15.47 -6.92
N GLY A 11 -2.09 -14.60 -6.84
CA GLY A 11 -2.50 -13.93 -5.60
C GLY A 11 -1.71 -12.67 -5.25
N HIS A 12 -0.69 -12.30 -6.03
CA HIS A 12 -0.11 -10.96 -5.93
C HIS A 12 -1.05 -9.93 -6.55
N ILE A 13 -1.14 -8.76 -5.92
CA ILE A 13 -1.94 -7.64 -6.39
C ILE A 13 -1.09 -6.38 -6.35
N GLY A 14 -1.17 -5.52 -7.36
CA GLY A 14 -0.52 -4.20 -7.34
C GLY A 14 -0.08 -3.66 -8.70
N SER A 15 0.57 -2.51 -8.66
CA SER A 15 1.08 -1.77 -9.81
C SER A 15 2.15 -2.52 -10.59
N ASP A 16 2.90 -3.40 -9.93
CA ASP A 16 3.87 -4.32 -10.53
C ASP A 16 3.19 -5.42 -11.37
N VAL A 17 2.09 -6.01 -10.87
CA VAL A 17 1.25 -6.95 -11.61
C VAL A 17 0.58 -6.25 -12.78
N LEU A 18 0.04 -5.04 -12.56
CA LEU A 18 -0.60 -4.25 -13.60
C LEU A 18 0.38 -3.97 -14.77
N ARG A 19 1.63 -3.68 -14.44
CA ARG A 19 2.70 -3.46 -15.43
C ARG A 19 3.01 -4.73 -16.22
N LEU A 20 3.12 -5.87 -15.54
CA LEU A 20 3.30 -7.17 -16.19
C LEU A 20 2.14 -7.47 -17.15
N GLN A 21 0.90 -7.29 -16.72
CA GLN A 21 -0.27 -7.54 -17.58
C GLN A 21 -0.28 -6.62 -18.80
N LYS A 22 0.01 -5.32 -18.64
CA LYS A 22 0.12 -4.37 -19.77
C LYS A 22 1.20 -4.80 -20.75
N PHE A 23 2.35 -5.26 -20.26
CA PHE A 23 3.40 -5.81 -21.10
C PHE A 23 2.95 -7.07 -21.85
N LEU A 24 2.33 -8.04 -21.18
CA LEU A 24 1.84 -9.25 -21.84
C LEU A 24 0.83 -8.91 -22.94
N ILE A 25 -0.10 -7.99 -22.68
CA ILE A 25 -1.06 -7.49 -23.67
C ILE A 25 -0.33 -6.82 -24.85
N SER A 26 0.71 -6.02 -24.61
CA SER A 26 1.48 -5.40 -25.69
C SER A 26 2.24 -6.42 -26.54
N GLN A 27 2.54 -7.61 -26.00
CA GLN A 27 3.10 -8.74 -26.77
C GLN A 27 2.03 -9.56 -27.51
N GLY A 28 0.78 -9.10 -27.56
CA GLY A 28 -0.33 -9.80 -28.19
C GLY A 28 -0.84 -11.01 -27.38
N ILE A 29 -0.48 -11.12 -26.10
CA ILE A 29 -1.00 -12.15 -25.20
C ILE A 29 -2.30 -11.66 -24.58
N HIS A 30 -3.39 -12.38 -24.82
CA HIS A 30 -4.72 -11.99 -24.36
C HIS A 30 -4.92 -12.31 -22.86
N LEU A 31 -5.36 -11.32 -22.08
CA LEU A 31 -5.88 -11.51 -20.72
C LEU A 31 -7.39 -11.27 -20.70
N GLN A 32 -8.15 -12.25 -20.19
CA GLN A 32 -9.61 -12.24 -20.16
C GLN A 32 -10.22 -10.96 -19.56
N PHE A 33 -9.58 -10.36 -18.55
CA PHE A 33 -10.05 -9.16 -17.85
C PHE A 33 -9.18 -7.93 -18.11
N GLY A 34 -8.28 -8.00 -19.11
CA GLY A 34 -7.29 -6.97 -19.35
C GLY A 34 -6.26 -6.87 -18.22
N ALA A 35 -5.70 -5.66 -18.03
CA ALA A 35 -4.77 -5.36 -16.96
C ALA A 35 -5.53 -4.75 -15.77
N ASP A 36 -5.80 -5.56 -14.75
CA ASP A 36 -6.57 -5.22 -13.55
C ASP A 36 -5.70 -5.12 -12.27
N GLY A 37 -4.42 -5.48 -12.37
CA GLY A 37 -3.47 -5.52 -11.27
C GLY A 37 -3.63 -6.74 -10.36
N ASP A 38 -4.45 -7.74 -10.71
CA ASP A 38 -4.59 -9.01 -9.99
C ASP A 38 -3.86 -10.14 -10.75
N PHE A 39 -2.93 -10.82 -10.07
CA PHE A 39 -2.29 -12.00 -10.62
C PHE A 39 -3.23 -13.20 -10.40
N GLY A 40 -4.31 -13.24 -11.17
CA GLY A 40 -5.26 -14.34 -11.19
C GLY A 40 -4.87 -15.48 -12.13
N PRO A 41 -5.77 -16.46 -12.35
CA PRO A 41 -5.56 -17.55 -13.31
C PRO A 41 -5.26 -17.07 -14.74
N ALA A 42 -5.90 -15.98 -15.19
CA ALA A 42 -5.67 -15.42 -16.52
C ALA A 42 -4.23 -14.89 -16.67
N THR A 43 -3.73 -14.16 -15.67
CA THR A 43 -2.34 -13.66 -15.65
C THR A 43 -1.33 -14.80 -15.62
N HIS A 44 -1.62 -15.87 -14.86
CA HIS A 44 -0.78 -17.07 -14.83
C HIS A 44 -0.66 -17.73 -16.20
N ALA A 45 -1.78 -18.00 -16.87
CA ALA A 45 -1.78 -18.58 -18.21
C ALA A 45 -1.07 -17.69 -19.23
N ALA A 46 -1.21 -16.36 -19.10
CA ALA A 46 -0.51 -15.41 -19.95
C ALA A 46 1.02 -15.43 -19.73
N VAL A 47 1.49 -15.60 -18.49
CA VAL A 47 2.91 -15.79 -18.19
C VAL A 47 3.41 -17.12 -18.74
N GLU A 48 2.66 -18.20 -18.60
CA GLU A 48 3.02 -19.50 -19.20
C GLU A 48 3.16 -19.41 -20.73
N GLN A 49 2.24 -18.70 -21.39
CA GLN A 49 2.31 -18.46 -22.83
C GLN A 49 3.54 -17.65 -23.24
N PHE A 50 3.88 -16.61 -22.47
CA PHE A 50 5.11 -15.83 -22.68
C PHE A 50 6.35 -16.71 -22.50
N GLN A 51 6.43 -17.47 -21.41
CA GLN A 51 7.55 -18.38 -21.14
C GLN A 51 7.72 -19.42 -22.26
N GLN A 52 6.62 -19.99 -22.76
CA GLN A 52 6.65 -20.93 -23.87
C GLN A 52 7.21 -20.29 -25.15
N ARG A 53 6.84 -19.05 -25.44
CA ARG A 53 7.32 -18.30 -26.61
C ARG A 53 8.82 -18.01 -26.55
N GLU A 54 9.30 -17.65 -25.37
CA GLU A 54 10.71 -17.31 -25.14
C GLU A 54 11.60 -18.55 -24.88
N GLY A 55 11.04 -19.77 -24.96
CA GLY A 55 11.80 -21.00 -24.72
C GLY A 55 12.27 -21.18 -23.27
N LEU A 56 11.53 -20.63 -22.31
CA LEU A 56 11.82 -20.69 -20.88
C LEU A 56 11.12 -21.89 -20.21
N LEU A 57 11.49 -22.16 -18.95
CA LEU A 57 10.68 -23.02 -18.08
C LEU A 57 9.27 -22.43 -17.95
N VAL A 58 8.25 -23.23 -18.26
CA VAL A 58 6.84 -22.85 -18.19
C VAL A 58 6.29 -23.21 -16.81
N ASP A 59 6.47 -22.31 -15.85
CA ASP A 59 6.04 -22.48 -14.46
C ASP A 59 4.99 -21.45 -14.02
N GLY A 60 4.63 -20.51 -14.91
CA GLY A 60 3.67 -19.44 -14.63
C GLY A 60 4.15 -18.42 -13.59
N LEU A 61 5.42 -18.48 -13.20
CA LEU A 61 6.07 -17.56 -12.28
C LEU A 61 6.84 -16.51 -13.08
N PHE A 62 6.44 -15.24 -12.95
CA PHE A 62 7.20 -14.16 -13.58
C PHE A 62 8.37 -13.77 -12.69
N GLY A 63 9.43 -14.57 -12.75
CA GLY A 63 10.69 -14.42 -12.03
C GLY A 63 11.82 -13.89 -12.90
N HIS A 64 13.06 -14.04 -12.43
CA HIS A 64 14.27 -13.48 -13.03
C HIS A 64 14.42 -13.77 -14.53
N ASN A 65 14.32 -15.04 -14.95
CA ASN A 65 14.51 -15.43 -16.34
C ASN A 65 13.42 -14.85 -17.26
N SER A 66 12.15 -14.92 -16.85
CA SER A 66 11.04 -14.30 -17.61
C SER A 66 11.22 -12.80 -17.72
N ALA A 67 11.66 -12.15 -16.66
CA ALA A 67 11.83 -10.71 -16.65
C ALA A 67 13.01 -10.26 -17.52
N ILE A 68 14.14 -10.99 -17.53
CA ILE A 68 15.25 -10.76 -18.47
C ILE A 68 14.78 -10.90 -19.92
N ALA A 69 14.08 -11.98 -20.26
CA ALA A 69 13.56 -12.17 -21.62
C ALA A 69 12.63 -11.01 -22.01
N ALA A 70 11.77 -10.57 -21.08
CA ALA A 70 10.84 -9.47 -21.31
C ALA A 70 11.53 -8.12 -21.61
N VAL A 71 12.76 -7.89 -21.15
CA VAL A 71 13.53 -6.66 -21.46
C VAL A 71 13.77 -6.50 -22.95
N ALA A 72 14.09 -7.61 -23.63
CA ALA A 72 14.30 -7.60 -25.08
C ALA A 72 13.05 -7.13 -25.85
N TRP A 73 11.89 -7.19 -25.21
CA TRP A 73 10.58 -6.82 -25.74
C TRP A 73 10.02 -5.52 -25.13
N GLY A 74 10.88 -4.69 -24.52
CA GLY A 74 10.49 -3.37 -24.01
C GLY A 74 9.86 -3.37 -22.62
N TYR A 75 10.07 -4.40 -21.81
CA TYR A 75 9.66 -4.38 -20.41
C TYR A 75 10.53 -3.41 -19.58
N GLU A 76 9.99 -2.24 -19.26
CA GLU A 76 10.72 -1.10 -18.65
C GLU A 76 11.11 -1.27 -17.17
N ASN A 77 10.97 -2.45 -16.57
CA ASN A 77 11.39 -2.66 -15.18
C ASN A 77 12.73 -3.41 -15.09
N THR A 78 13.82 -2.77 -15.51
CA THR A 78 15.18 -3.37 -15.54
C THR A 78 15.94 -3.32 -14.23
N SER A 79 15.24 -3.27 -13.10
CA SER A 79 15.84 -3.41 -11.79
C SER A 79 16.22 -4.87 -11.52
N PHE A 80 17.11 -5.42 -12.35
CA PHE A 80 17.53 -6.81 -12.35
C PHE A 80 18.96 -6.96 -11.78
N GLU A 81 19.16 -6.86 -10.45
CA GLU A 81 20.39 -7.35 -9.78
C GLU A 81 20.16 -7.95 -8.38
N GLU A 82 20.72 -9.16 -8.15
CA GLU A 82 20.15 -10.18 -7.23
C GLU A 82 20.25 -9.72 -5.79
N PRO A 83 19.21 -9.88 -4.94
CA PRO A 83 19.28 -9.52 -3.54
C PRO A 83 19.02 -10.79 -2.74
N ILE A 84 19.45 -11.98 -3.21
CA ILE A 84 19.66 -13.05 -2.25
C ILE A 84 20.80 -12.51 -1.43
N PRO A 85 20.60 -12.14 -0.15
CA PRO A 85 21.71 -11.64 0.64
C PRO A 85 22.69 -12.81 0.78
N ARG A 86 23.83 -12.73 0.10
CA ARG A 86 24.86 -13.79 0.10
C ARG A 86 25.87 -13.56 1.21
N THR A 87 25.88 -12.35 1.75
CA THR A 87 26.77 -11.92 2.83
C THR A 87 25.98 -11.52 4.07
N SER A 88 26.60 -11.66 5.25
CA SER A 88 26.03 -11.18 6.50
C SER A 88 25.71 -9.68 6.46
N ALA A 89 26.50 -8.88 5.73
CA ALA A 89 26.26 -7.44 5.58
C ALA A 89 24.96 -7.14 4.81
N GLU A 90 24.72 -7.85 3.70
CA GLU A 90 23.48 -7.72 2.94
C GLU A 90 22.27 -8.20 3.76
N ILE A 91 22.43 -9.26 4.58
CA ILE A 91 21.37 -9.71 5.49
C ILE A 91 21.04 -8.60 6.49
N GLN A 92 22.05 -7.98 7.09
CA GLN A 92 21.84 -6.89 8.04
C GLN A 92 21.18 -5.67 7.38
N GLU A 93 21.56 -5.32 6.15
CA GLU A 93 20.92 -4.23 5.41
C GLU A 93 19.46 -4.57 5.08
N ALA A 94 19.18 -5.79 4.62
CA ALA A 94 17.81 -6.23 4.36
C ALA A 94 16.94 -6.16 5.62
N LEU A 95 17.50 -6.58 6.76
CA LEU A 95 16.83 -6.56 8.06
C LEU A 95 16.73 -5.17 8.69
N ARG A 96 17.42 -4.16 8.14
CA ARG A 96 17.42 -2.78 8.67
C ARG A 96 15.99 -2.32 8.90
N PHE A 97 15.75 -1.83 10.12
CA PHE A 97 14.45 -1.37 10.56
C PHE A 97 14.52 0.14 10.83
N PRO A 98 13.58 0.94 10.30
CA PRO A 98 13.59 2.38 10.51
C PRO A 98 13.54 2.73 12.00
N SER A 99 14.41 3.65 12.44
CA SER A 99 14.36 4.19 13.81
C SER A 99 13.03 4.89 14.06
N LYS A 100 12.56 4.85 15.31
CA LYS A 100 11.39 5.64 15.72
C LYS A 100 11.73 7.13 15.62
N PRO A 101 10.81 7.98 15.13
CA PRO A 101 11.05 9.42 15.11
C PRO A 101 11.15 9.96 16.54
N THR A 102 12.11 10.85 16.79
CA THR A 102 12.30 11.48 18.12
C THR A 102 11.48 12.75 18.29
N ASN A 103 11.14 13.42 17.18
CA ASN A 103 10.51 14.74 17.18
C ASN A 103 9.05 14.70 16.70
N LEU A 104 8.48 13.50 16.49
CA LEU A 104 7.11 13.33 16.03
C LEU A 104 6.29 12.71 17.17
N PRO A 105 5.16 13.32 17.58
CA PRO A 105 4.35 12.74 18.64
C PRO A 105 3.76 11.41 18.19
N ARG A 106 3.54 10.49 19.15
CA ARG A 106 2.77 9.29 18.84
C ARG A 106 1.32 9.71 18.57
N PRO A 107 0.69 9.21 17.50
CA PRO A 107 -0.71 9.50 17.12
C PRO A 107 -1.70 8.86 18.11
N THR A 108 -1.79 9.44 19.31
CA THR A 108 -2.75 9.03 20.34
C THR A 108 -4.13 9.59 20.04
N GLN A 109 -5.12 9.16 20.82
CA GLN A 109 -6.48 9.70 20.71
C GLN A 109 -6.52 11.21 20.94
N GLN A 110 -5.78 11.68 21.95
CA GLN A 110 -5.66 13.11 22.24
C GLN A 110 -5.09 13.89 21.06
N VAL A 111 -4.11 13.33 20.34
CA VAL A 111 -3.56 13.96 19.13
C VAL A 111 -4.62 14.04 18.05
N SER A 112 -5.37 12.96 17.80
CA SER A 112 -6.45 12.99 16.80
C SER A 112 -7.55 13.99 17.15
N ASP A 113 -7.95 14.07 18.43
CA ASP A 113 -8.96 15.03 18.88
C ASP A 113 -8.45 16.48 18.76
N GLN A 114 -7.17 16.72 19.07
CA GLN A 114 -6.56 18.04 18.93
C GLN A 114 -6.44 18.49 17.48
N LEU A 115 -6.07 17.58 16.56
CA LEU A 115 -5.84 17.92 15.15
C LEU A 115 -7.12 17.95 14.32
N PHE A 116 -8.08 17.06 14.63
CA PHE A 116 -9.23 16.79 13.77
C PHE A 116 -10.58 16.95 14.48
N GLY A 117 -10.57 17.30 15.77
CA GLY A 117 -11.77 17.44 16.58
C GLY A 117 -12.43 16.10 16.92
N GLU A 118 -13.56 16.19 17.60
CA GLU A 118 -14.38 15.04 18.01
C GLU A 118 -15.62 14.89 17.11
N PHE A 119 -16.20 13.68 17.12
CA PHE A 119 -17.47 13.41 16.47
C PHE A 119 -18.35 12.48 17.31
N GLN A 120 -19.67 12.63 17.14
CA GLN A 120 -20.65 11.68 17.67
C GLN A 120 -20.74 10.47 16.74
N TYR A 121 -20.89 9.28 17.31
CA TYR A 121 -21.01 8.03 16.55
C TYR A 121 -21.87 7.02 17.28
N GLU A 122 -22.39 6.05 16.53
CA GLU A 122 -23.02 4.84 17.06
C GLU A 122 -22.31 3.59 16.54
N TYR A 123 -22.38 2.51 17.32
CA TYR A 123 -21.93 1.20 16.86
C TYR A 123 -22.91 0.65 15.83
N ALA A 124 -22.41 0.31 14.63
CA ALA A 124 -23.27 -0.11 13.53
C ALA A 124 -22.58 -1.21 12.71
N PRO A 125 -22.31 -2.39 13.32
CA PRO A 125 -21.63 -3.49 12.65
C PRO A 125 -22.43 -3.97 11.43
N SER A 126 -21.73 -4.53 10.45
CA SER A 126 -22.35 -5.19 9.30
C SER A 126 -21.70 -6.55 9.03
N ASN A 127 -22.37 -7.40 8.25
CA ASN A 127 -21.75 -8.63 7.77
C ASN A 127 -20.42 -8.31 7.05
N GLY A 128 -19.34 -8.96 7.46
CA GLY A 128 -17.99 -8.69 6.96
C GLY A 128 -17.28 -7.46 7.54
N ASN A 129 -17.94 -6.63 8.37
CA ASN A 129 -17.31 -5.51 9.07
C ASN A 129 -17.87 -5.33 10.50
N PRO A 130 -17.44 -6.19 11.45
CA PRO A 130 -17.90 -6.12 12.84
C PRO A 130 -17.39 -4.88 13.58
N GLN A 131 -16.37 -4.17 13.06
CA GLN A 131 -15.86 -2.95 13.67
C GLN A 131 -16.57 -1.67 13.19
N ARG A 132 -17.53 -1.78 12.28
CA ARG A 132 -18.16 -0.59 11.67
C ARG A 132 -18.86 0.28 12.71
N ILE A 133 -18.65 1.59 12.58
CA ILE A 133 -19.45 2.61 13.27
C ILE A 133 -20.16 3.49 12.23
N ARG A 134 -21.18 4.22 12.67
CA ARG A 134 -21.79 5.31 11.90
C ARG A 134 -21.50 6.63 12.60
N ILE A 135 -20.77 7.52 11.94
CA ILE A 135 -20.57 8.90 12.41
C ILE A 135 -21.88 9.66 12.20
N LEU A 136 -22.29 10.42 13.21
CA LEU A 136 -23.57 11.14 13.26
C LEU A 136 -23.40 12.62 12.88
N ASN A 137 -24.54 13.28 12.68
CA ASN A 137 -24.64 14.70 12.32
C ASN A 137 -23.89 15.01 11.00
N ASN A 138 -23.50 16.27 10.82
CA ASN A 138 -22.85 16.74 9.59
C ASN A 138 -21.32 16.56 9.59
N TRP A 139 -20.74 15.95 10.63
CA TRP A 139 -19.28 15.91 10.81
C TRP A 139 -18.55 15.37 9.58
N VAL A 140 -19.04 14.28 8.97
CA VAL A 140 -18.43 13.72 7.75
C VAL A 140 -18.52 14.68 6.58
N ALA A 141 -19.66 15.36 6.40
CA ALA A 141 -19.83 16.33 5.33
C ALA A 141 -18.87 17.52 5.51
N ASP A 142 -18.73 18.00 6.74
CA ASP A 142 -17.93 19.17 7.11
C ASP A 142 -16.41 18.88 7.06
N ASN A 143 -15.99 17.64 7.38
CA ASN A 143 -14.57 17.32 7.57
C ASN A 143 -13.95 16.37 6.54
N ILE A 144 -14.73 15.52 5.87
CA ILE A 144 -14.21 14.59 4.86
C ILE A 144 -14.46 15.10 3.44
N GLY A 145 -13.38 15.16 2.64
CA GLY A 145 -13.40 15.54 1.23
C GLY A 145 -12.90 14.43 0.30
N ARG A 146 -12.92 14.73 -1.01
CA ARG A 146 -12.32 13.92 -2.07
C ARG A 146 -11.16 14.71 -2.66
N PHE A 147 -10.00 14.07 -2.80
CA PHE A 147 -8.76 14.72 -3.21
C PHE A 147 -8.00 13.84 -4.18
N GLN A 148 -7.39 14.44 -5.19
CA GLN A 148 -6.56 13.71 -6.15
C GLN A 148 -5.13 13.64 -5.65
N ILE A 149 -4.58 12.43 -5.65
CA ILE A 149 -3.15 12.17 -5.47
C ILE A 149 -2.62 11.69 -6.82
N PRO A 150 -1.87 12.53 -7.58
CA PRO A 150 -1.43 12.20 -8.93
C PRO A 150 -0.70 10.86 -9.02
N GLN A 151 0.10 10.53 -8.01
CA GLN A 151 0.89 9.30 -7.92
C GLN A 151 0.03 8.04 -7.79
N LEU A 152 -1.24 8.17 -7.37
CA LEU A 152 -2.19 7.05 -7.27
C LEU A 152 -2.97 6.82 -8.56
N LEU A 153 -2.80 7.66 -9.59
CA LEU A 153 -3.50 7.51 -10.86
C LEU A 153 -3.17 6.16 -11.50
N GLY A 154 -4.21 5.38 -11.81
CA GLY A 154 -4.09 4.05 -12.41
C GLY A 154 -3.58 2.96 -11.47
N MET A 155 -3.39 3.25 -10.17
CA MET A 155 -3.05 2.24 -9.18
C MET A 155 -4.26 1.40 -8.77
N VAL A 156 -4.01 0.26 -8.13
CA VAL A 156 -5.07 -0.58 -7.55
C VAL A 156 -5.50 0.00 -6.19
N ASP A 157 -6.79 0.19 -6.01
CA ASP A 157 -7.47 0.45 -4.75
C ASP A 157 -8.08 -0.85 -4.18
N ARG A 158 -7.72 -1.16 -2.94
CA ARG A 158 -8.12 -2.34 -2.15
C ARG A 158 -8.90 -1.95 -0.90
N GLN A 159 -9.43 -0.72 -0.82
CA GLN A 159 -10.31 -0.32 0.27
C GLN A 159 -11.62 -1.14 0.29
N SER A 160 -12.10 -1.57 -0.88
CA SER A 160 -13.27 -2.43 -1.02
C SER A 160 -12.89 -3.90 -1.28
N SER A 161 -13.83 -4.83 -1.04
CA SER A 161 -13.63 -6.27 -1.26
C SER A 161 -13.23 -6.61 -2.70
N SER A 162 -13.65 -5.79 -3.66
CA SER A 162 -13.26 -5.90 -5.06
C SER A 162 -12.15 -4.89 -5.36
N PRO A 163 -10.97 -5.32 -5.84
CA PRO A 163 -9.94 -4.41 -6.35
C PRO A 163 -10.52 -3.51 -7.45
N ARG A 164 -10.09 -2.25 -7.50
CA ARG A 164 -10.49 -1.30 -8.55
C ARG A 164 -9.28 -0.50 -8.99
N LEU A 165 -9.23 -0.11 -10.26
CA LEU A 165 -8.23 0.87 -10.71
C LEU A 165 -8.68 2.28 -10.32
N MET A 166 -7.75 3.07 -9.80
CA MET A 166 -7.94 4.47 -9.44
C MET A 166 -7.87 5.36 -10.67
N VAL A 167 -8.98 5.48 -11.39
CA VAL A 167 -9.06 6.21 -12.67
C VAL A 167 -8.69 7.70 -12.59
N ASN A 168 -8.76 8.30 -11.40
CA ASN A 168 -8.45 9.71 -11.16
C ASN A 168 -7.52 9.94 -9.95
N GLY A 169 -6.93 8.86 -9.40
CA GLY A 169 -6.08 8.95 -8.20
C GLY A 169 -6.80 9.52 -6.97
N GLU A 170 -8.13 9.46 -6.92
CA GLU A 170 -8.91 10.10 -5.86
C GLU A 170 -8.91 9.28 -4.57
N ILE A 171 -8.65 9.95 -3.45
CA ILE A 171 -8.82 9.42 -2.10
C ILE A 171 -9.93 10.19 -1.37
N ARG A 172 -10.55 9.52 -0.41
CA ARG A 172 -11.47 10.14 0.54
C ARG A 172 -10.82 10.23 1.91
N CYS A 173 -10.54 11.45 2.38
CA CYS A 173 -9.79 11.73 3.61
C CYS A 173 -10.24 13.03 4.28
N HIS A 174 -9.68 13.32 5.47
CA HIS A 174 -9.91 14.57 6.17
C HIS A 174 -9.40 15.76 5.37
N ARG A 175 -10.15 16.87 5.35
CA ARG A 175 -9.75 18.10 4.63
C ARG A 175 -8.41 18.65 5.12
N LEU A 176 -8.18 18.62 6.43
CA LEU A 176 -6.89 19.01 7.02
C LEU A 176 -5.75 18.00 6.73
N ALA A 177 -6.06 16.73 6.51
CA ALA A 177 -5.06 15.71 6.22
C ALA A 177 -4.57 15.75 4.77
N ALA A 178 -5.45 16.13 3.85
CA ALA A 178 -5.21 16.04 2.42
C ALA A 178 -3.92 16.74 1.92
N PRO A 179 -3.59 17.98 2.36
CA PRO A 179 -2.36 18.64 1.92
C PRO A 179 -1.09 17.86 2.30
N ARG A 180 -1.06 17.27 3.50
CA ARG A 180 0.08 16.46 3.97
C ARG A 180 0.19 15.13 3.23
N ILE A 181 -0.94 14.48 2.93
CA ILE A 181 -0.92 13.26 2.11
C ILE A 181 -0.38 13.57 0.71
N LEU A 182 -0.81 14.67 0.10
CA LEU A 182 -0.30 15.10 -1.21
C LEU A 182 1.20 15.38 -1.17
N ALA A 183 1.67 16.13 -0.17
CA ALA A 183 3.09 16.42 0.03
C ALA A 183 3.92 15.14 0.20
N LEU A 184 3.43 14.19 1.02
CA LEU A 184 4.10 12.91 1.25
C LEU A 184 4.28 12.09 -0.03
N PHE A 185 3.22 11.92 -0.82
CA PHE A 185 3.33 11.17 -2.07
C PHE A 185 4.25 11.87 -3.08
N SER A 186 4.26 13.20 -3.12
CA SER A 186 5.19 13.97 -3.94
C SER A 186 6.65 13.84 -3.46
N ALA A 187 6.88 13.83 -2.15
CA ALA A 187 8.21 13.64 -1.56
C ALA A 187 8.74 12.22 -1.84
N TRP A 188 7.89 11.19 -1.73
CA TRP A 188 8.24 9.83 -2.12
C TRP A 188 8.54 9.71 -3.62
N GLU A 189 7.79 10.39 -4.48
CA GLU A 189 8.09 10.44 -5.92
C GLU A 189 9.43 11.12 -6.19
N THR A 190 9.68 12.28 -5.59
CA THR A 190 10.94 13.02 -5.72
C THR A 190 12.14 12.19 -5.26
N ALA A 191 11.96 11.37 -4.22
CA ALA A 191 12.98 10.45 -3.74
C ALA A 191 13.14 9.16 -4.58
N GLY A 192 12.32 8.97 -5.61
CA GLY A 192 12.30 7.75 -6.43
C GLY A 192 11.73 6.52 -5.71
N LEU A 193 10.95 6.73 -4.66
CA LEU A 193 10.42 5.70 -3.77
C LEU A 193 8.92 5.41 -3.98
N VAL A 194 8.21 6.20 -4.80
CA VAL A 194 6.78 5.98 -5.06
C VAL A 194 6.47 4.58 -5.62
N ASN A 195 7.43 3.96 -6.31
CA ASN A 195 7.37 2.58 -6.79
C ASN A 195 7.32 1.51 -5.68
N ARG A 196 7.55 1.89 -4.42
CA ARG A 196 7.32 1.02 -3.25
C ARG A 196 5.85 0.89 -2.94
N VAL A 197 5.00 1.84 -3.34
CA VAL A 197 3.55 1.72 -3.21
C VAL A 197 3.04 0.83 -4.34
N LEU A 198 2.60 -0.38 -4.00
CA LEU A 198 2.05 -1.33 -4.96
C LEU A 198 0.54 -1.10 -5.13
N TYR A 199 -0.16 -0.81 -4.05
CA TYR A 199 -1.59 -0.53 -4.05
C TYR A 199 -2.02 0.22 -2.80
N TYR A 200 -3.17 0.89 -2.89
CA TYR A 200 -3.78 1.70 -1.84
C TYR A 200 -4.92 0.93 -1.14
N VAL A 201 -5.14 1.15 0.16
CA VAL A 201 -6.15 0.42 0.95
C VAL A 201 -7.16 1.35 1.64
N GLY A 202 -7.03 2.66 1.45
CA GLY A 202 -8.04 3.65 1.87
C GLY A 202 -7.59 4.52 3.03
N CYS A 203 -8.16 5.73 3.08
CA CYS A 203 -7.91 6.68 4.16
C CYS A 203 -9.09 6.75 5.15
N PHE A 204 -10.27 7.17 4.67
CA PHE A 204 -11.46 7.29 5.51
C PHE A 204 -12.28 6.00 5.57
N ASN A 205 -12.32 5.38 6.75
CA ASN A 205 -13.13 4.20 7.06
C ASN A 205 -13.60 4.27 8.52
N PRO A 206 -14.82 4.76 8.79
CA PRO A 206 -15.38 4.81 10.14
C PRO A 206 -15.49 3.43 10.79
N ARG A 207 -14.58 3.16 11.74
CA ARG A 207 -14.51 1.88 12.42
C ARG A 207 -13.80 1.94 13.77
N LEU A 208 -14.08 0.93 14.59
CA LEU A 208 -13.23 0.56 15.71
C LEU A 208 -11.91 -0.07 15.23
N LYS A 209 -10.89 -0.05 16.09
CA LYS A 209 -9.61 -0.73 15.91
C LYS A 209 -9.86 -2.22 15.68
N ARG A 210 -9.04 -2.84 14.84
CA ARG A 210 -9.22 -4.25 14.44
C ARG A 210 -9.18 -5.12 15.70
N GLY A 211 -10.14 -6.05 15.82
CA GLY A 211 -10.25 -6.94 16.98
C GLY A 211 -11.02 -6.37 18.18
N THR A 212 -11.47 -5.11 18.13
CA THR A 212 -12.31 -4.51 19.18
C THR A 212 -13.76 -4.39 18.73
N ILE A 213 -14.72 -4.51 19.66
CA ILE A 213 -16.17 -4.36 19.38
C ILE A 213 -16.88 -3.44 20.38
N ASN A 214 -16.24 -3.05 21.48
CA ASN A 214 -16.81 -2.12 22.45
C ASN A 214 -16.66 -0.69 21.91
N PRO A 215 -17.76 0.04 21.61
CA PRO A 215 -17.73 1.33 20.92
C PRO A 215 -17.38 2.50 21.82
N VAL A 216 -16.25 2.42 22.52
CA VAL A 216 -15.68 3.51 23.32
C VAL A 216 -14.64 4.29 22.51
N ARG A 217 -14.44 5.57 22.85
CA ARG A 217 -13.43 6.46 22.23
C ARG A 217 -12.06 5.79 22.11
N ALA A 218 -11.68 5.01 23.12
CA ALA A 218 -10.41 4.27 23.18
C ALA A 218 -10.19 3.28 22.03
N ASN A 219 -11.29 2.77 21.50
CA ASN A 219 -11.31 1.78 20.44
C ASN A 219 -11.54 2.40 19.06
N LEU A 220 -11.73 3.71 18.91
CA LEU A 220 -11.81 4.31 17.57
C LEU A 220 -10.48 4.19 16.83
N SER A 221 -10.55 3.78 15.56
CA SER A 221 -9.40 3.79 14.64
C SER A 221 -9.23 5.18 14.04
N ASN A 222 -7.98 5.61 13.80
CA ASN A 222 -7.69 6.91 13.18
C ASN A 222 -8.16 7.01 11.70
N HIS A 223 -8.42 5.88 11.03
CA HIS A 223 -9.19 5.88 9.78
C HIS A 223 -10.59 6.50 9.92
N SER A 224 -11.17 6.55 11.12
CA SER A 224 -12.47 7.18 11.36
C SER A 224 -12.43 8.69 11.23
N TRP A 225 -11.26 9.32 11.39
CA TRP A 225 -11.08 10.74 11.09
C TRP A 225 -10.69 10.96 9.63
N GLY A 226 -10.28 9.92 8.88
CA GLY A 226 -9.65 10.11 7.57
C GLY A 226 -8.28 10.78 7.68
N SER A 227 -7.56 10.50 8.76
CA SER A 227 -6.20 11.00 9.04
C SER A 227 -5.12 9.93 8.92
N ALA A 228 -5.50 8.71 8.58
CA ALA A 228 -4.61 7.58 8.38
C ALA A 228 -4.89 6.90 7.05
N PHE A 229 -3.90 6.24 6.47
CA PHE A 229 -4.08 5.42 5.28
C PHE A 229 -3.22 4.16 5.34
N ASP A 230 -3.68 3.13 4.63
CA ASP A 230 -2.99 1.85 4.53
C ASP A 230 -2.51 1.62 3.08
N ILE A 231 -1.32 1.03 2.92
CA ILE A 231 -0.72 0.62 1.63
C ILE A 231 -0.07 -0.76 1.76
N ASN A 232 0.01 -1.54 0.67
CA ASN A 232 0.69 -2.86 0.63
C ASN A 232 0.33 -3.81 1.79
N SER A 233 -0.96 -3.90 2.12
CA SER A 233 -1.46 -4.63 3.29
C SER A 233 -1.18 -6.14 3.30
N GLN A 234 -0.96 -6.77 2.14
CA GLN A 234 -0.71 -8.20 1.99
C GLN A 234 0.69 -8.54 2.50
N GLU A 235 1.65 -7.65 2.27
CA GLU A 235 3.04 -7.77 2.68
C GLU A 235 3.30 -7.26 4.10
N ASN A 236 2.42 -6.40 4.63
CA ASN A 236 2.66 -5.66 5.88
C ASN A 236 1.46 -5.70 6.84
N TRP A 237 0.77 -6.84 6.90
CA TRP A 237 -0.45 -7.01 7.68
C TRP A 237 -0.22 -6.87 9.20
N ILE A 238 -1.18 -6.28 9.89
CA ILE A 238 -1.18 -6.13 11.36
C ILE A 238 -0.85 -7.45 12.10
N GLY A 239 0.09 -7.37 13.04
CA GLY A 239 0.55 -8.50 13.85
C GLY A 239 1.45 -9.49 13.11
N ARG A 240 1.85 -9.21 11.86
CA ARG A 240 2.84 -9.99 11.11
C ARG A 240 4.15 -9.22 10.96
N PRO A 241 5.28 -9.90 10.68
CA PRO A 241 6.51 -9.22 10.31
C PRO A 241 6.34 -8.40 9.03
N ASP A 242 6.77 -7.14 9.05
CA ASP A 242 6.77 -6.26 7.87
C ASP A 242 7.81 -6.73 6.85
N ALA A 243 7.51 -6.53 5.57
CA ALA A 243 8.45 -6.84 4.49
C ALA A 243 9.81 -6.15 4.72
N ILE A 244 10.88 -6.92 4.53
CA ILE A 244 12.27 -6.49 4.68
C ILE A 244 12.72 -5.68 3.46
N ILE A 245 13.75 -4.84 3.61
CA ILE A 245 14.35 -4.14 2.47
C ILE A 245 14.82 -5.22 1.49
N GLY A 246 14.47 -5.12 0.22
CA GLY A 246 14.65 -6.23 -0.72
C GLY A 246 13.34 -6.80 -1.22
N ALA A 247 12.42 -7.04 -0.28
CA ALA A 247 11.20 -7.79 -0.54
C ALA A 247 10.13 -6.95 -1.23
N ARG A 248 9.28 -7.63 -2.00
CA ARG A 248 8.05 -7.05 -2.57
C ARG A 248 7.29 -6.31 -1.48
N GLY A 249 6.80 -5.11 -1.81
CA GLY A 249 5.92 -4.33 -0.95
C GLY A 249 6.55 -3.81 0.34
N CYS A 250 7.89 -3.83 0.47
CA CYS A 250 8.58 -3.21 1.60
C CYS A 250 8.27 -1.72 1.71
N LEU A 251 7.89 -1.29 2.91
CA LEU A 251 7.55 0.10 3.22
C LEU A 251 8.63 0.81 4.05
N ARG A 252 9.68 0.10 4.49
CA ARG A 252 10.69 0.62 5.42
C ARG A 252 11.45 1.84 4.87
N GLU A 253 11.71 1.86 3.56
CA GLU A 253 12.38 2.97 2.89
C GLU A 253 11.53 4.25 2.86
N LEU A 254 10.20 4.12 2.97
CA LEU A 254 9.27 5.25 2.95
C LEU A 254 9.21 5.99 4.30
N VAL A 255 9.57 5.31 5.39
CA VAL A 255 9.28 5.74 6.76
C VAL A 255 9.98 7.05 7.12
N ARG A 256 11.23 7.25 6.72
CA ARG A 256 11.97 8.48 7.05
C ARG A 256 11.26 9.71 6.49
N ILE A 257 10.93 9.69 5.19
CA ILE A 257 10.23 10.78 4.52
C ILE A 257 8.82 10.94 5.10
N ALA A 258 8.14 9.82 5.42
CA ALA A 258 6.85 9.89 6.10
C ALA A 258 6.94 10.66 7.42
N ASN A 259 7.96 10.39 8.23
CA ASN A 259 8.16 11.12 9.48
C ASN A 259 8.49 12.60 9.27
N GLU A 260 9.30 12.93 8.25
CA GLU A 260 9.61 14.31 7.85
C GLU A 260 8.36 15.09 7.40
N GLU A 261 7.37 14.38 6.83
CA GLU A 261 6.08 14.94 6.38
C GLU A 261 4.96 14.86 7.43
N GLY A 262 5.30 14.54 8.69
CA GLY A 262 4.35 14.55 9.81
C GLY A 262 3.54 13.26 9.98
N PHE A 263 3.91 12.16 9.32
CA PHE A 263 3.26 10.85 9.44
C PHE A 263 4.04 9.91 10.33
N TYR A 264 3.35 9.30 11.28
CA TYR A 264 3.86 8.22 12.10
C TYR A 264 3.57 6.87 11.45
N TRP A 265 4.53 5.96 11.48
CA TRP A 265 4.41 4.63 10.86
C TRP A 265 3.96 3.57 11.87
N GLY A 266 2.95 2.77 11.51
CA GLY A 266 2.39 1.74 12.37
C GLY A 266 3.32 0.56 12.66
N GLY A 267 4.37 0.37 11.88
CA GLY A 267 5.45 -0.58 12.19
C GLY A 267 6.17 -0.28 13.51
N HIS A 268 6.06 0.95 14.04
CA HIS A 268 6.62 1.35 15.34
C HIS A 268 5.68 1.11 16.53
N PHE A 269 4.46 0.62 16.31
CA PHE A 269 3.51 0.31 17.38
C PHE A 269 3.87 -0.98 18.15
N GLY A 270 3.29 -1.13 19.34
CA GLY A 270 3.45 -2.36 20.15
C GLY A 270 2.86 -3.59 19.46
N ASN A 271 1.64 -3.46 18.91
CA ASN A 271 1.13 -4.40 17.91
C ASN A 271 1.43 -3.82 16.54
N LYS A 272 2.42 -4.37 15.84
CA LYS A 272 2.93 -3.83 14.58
C LYS A 272 1.83 -3.77 13.52
N ASP A 273 1.78 -2.66 12.80
CA ASP A 273 0.87 -2.42 11.69
C ASP A 273 1.63 -1.76 10.53
N GLY A 274 2.47 -2.52 9.84
CA GLY A 274 3.42 -1.98 8.86
C GLY A 274 2.80 -1.35 7.63
N MET A 275 1.56 -1.71 7.29
CA MET A 275 0.82 -1.09 6.20
C MET A 275 0.36 0.34 6.50
N HIS A 276 0.34 0.71 7.79
CA HIS A 276 -0.36 1.87 8.31
C HIS A 276 0.52 3.11 8.43
N PHE A 277 0.05 4.23 7.89
CA PHE A 277 0.61 5.56 8.09
C PHE A 277 -0.47 6.50 8.58
N GLU A 278 -0.17 7.28 9.61
CA GLU A 278 -1.14 8.21 10.16
C GLU A 278 -0.53 9.54 10.56
N ILE A 279 -1.30 10.60 10.38
CA ILE A 279 -0.87 11.96 10.69
C ILE A 279 -0.68 12.08 12.20
N ALA A 280 0.50 12.55 12.57
CA ALA A 280 0.87 12.90 13.93
C ALA A 280 0.98 14.42 14.14
N GLU A 281 1.18 15.19 13.07
CA GLU A 281 1.18 16.66 13.09
C GLU A 281 0.77 17.26 11.72
N LEU A 282 0.23 18.49 11.74
CA LEU A 282 -0.28 19.20 10.56
C LEU A 282 0.65 20.29 10.06
#